data_AF-A0A951CMM0-F1
#
_entry.id   AF-A0A951CMM0-F1
#
_cell.length_a   1.000
_cell.length_b   1.000
_cell.length_c   1.000
_cell.angle_alpha   90.00
_cell.angle_beta   90.00
_cell.angle_gamma   90.00
#
_symmetry.space_group_name_H-M   'P 1'
#
loop_
_entity.id
_entity.type
_entity.pdbx_description
1 polymer ?
#
loop_
_entity_poly.entity_id
_entity_poly.type
_entity_poly.pdbx_seq_one_letter_code
_entity_poly.pdbx_strand_id
1 'polypeptide(L)'
;ADPDRAAEVRWSADGEMVRSSYTLRPDDDDWGQAGTLVRDVMNDAQRQRLVHNIVHHVSDGVKEPVLSRVFEYWRNIDPDIGKKVEEGVRANLKQ
;
A
#
# COMPACT_ATOMS: atom_id res chain seq x y z
N ALA A 1 5.30 -4.30 -37.00
CA ALA A 1 5.38 -2.89 -36.56
C ALA A 1 6.36 -2.17 -37.47
N ASP A 2 6.06 -0.96 -37.90
CA ASP A 2 6.92 -0.15 -38.77
C ASP A 2 7.93 0.64 -37.91
N PRO A 3 9.24 0.33 -37.99
CA PRO A 3 10.27 1.01 -37.20
C PRO A 3 10.36 2.51 -37.50
N ASP A 4 10.03 2.94 -38.72
CA ASP A 4 10.18 4.33 -39.17
C ASP A 4 9.10 5.26 -38.59
N ARG A 5 8.05 4.69 -37.98
CA ARG A 5 6.96 5.43 -37.31
C ARG A 5 7.17 5.59 -35.81
N ALA A 6 8.16 4.92 -35.24
CA ALA A 6 8.62 5.18 -33.89
C ALA A 6 9.69 6.28 -33.98
N ALA A 7 9.29 7.55 -33.92
CA ALA A 7 10.25 8.63 -33.68
C ALA A 7 11.10 8.23 -32.46
N GLU A 8 12.43 8.35 -32.55
CA GLU A 8 13.31 8.06 -31.40
C GLU A 8 12.87 8.93 -30.22
N VAL A 9 12.17 8.33 -29.25
CA VAL A 9 11.74 9.03 -28.04
C VAL A 9 12.97 9.29 -27.20
N ARG A 10 13.44 10.54 -27.18
CA ARG A 10 14.56 10.99 -26.34
C ARG A 10 14.01 11.73 -25.12
N TRP A 11 14.59 11.48 -23.94
CA TRP A 11 14.31 12.22 -22.71
C TRP A 11 15.56 12.98 -22.25
N SER A 12 15.35 14.13 -21.61
CA SER A 12 16.43 14.94 -21.05
C SER A 12 16.75 14.49 -19.61
N ALA A 13 18.03 14.46 -19.28
CA ALA A 13 18.52 14.24 -17.92
C ALA A 13 19.76 15.13 -17.70
N ASP A 14 19.87 15.71 -16.52
CA ASP A 14 20.98 16.57 -16.10
C ASP A 14 21.25 16.35 -14.60
N GLY A 15 22.51 16.48 -14.18
CA GLY A 15 22.95 16.29 -12.79
C GLY A 15 24.08 15.26 -12.60
N GLU A 16 24.55 15.16 -11.36
CA GLU A 16 25.60 14.21 -10.97
C GLU A 16 25.10 12.77 -10.94
N MET A 17 26.01 11.81 -11.16
CA MET A 17 25.71 10.39 -10.96
C MET A 17 25.62 10.07 -9.46
N VAL A 18 24.40 9.88 -8.95
CA VAL A 18 24.13 9.60 -7.54
C VAL A 18 23.27 8.35 -7.36
N ARG A 19 23.24 7.80 -6.14
CA ARG A 19 22.25 6.81 -5.69
C ARG A 19 21.42 7.45 -4.58
N SER A 20 20.24 7.96 -4.92
CA SER A 20 19.32 8.63 -4.00
C SER A 20 17.89 8.12 -4.18
N SER A 21 17.02 8.40 -3.20
CA SER A 21 15.58 8.23 -3.35
C SER A 21 15.02 9.21 -4.39
N TYR A 22 13.83 8.90 -4.91
CA TYR A 22 13.08 9.78 -5.80
C TYR A 22 12.72 11.11 -5.09
N THR A 23 12.76 12.21 -5.82
CA THR A 23 12.27 13.51 -5.33
C THR A 23 10.75 13.55 -5.47
N LEU A 24 10.05 13.53 -4.32
CA LEU A 24 8.60 13.59 -4.27
C LEU A 24 8.04 14.82 -5.00
N ARG A 25 6.95 14.61 -5.75
CA ARG A 25 6.08 15.66 -6.27
C ARG A 25 5.10 16.13 -5.19
N PRO A 26 4.37 17.25 -5.41
CA PRO A 26 3.52 17.85 -4.38
C PRO A 26 2.52 16.89 -3.72
N ASP A 27 1.98 15.95 -4.48
CA ASP A 27 0.95 15.01 -4.02
C ASP A 27 1.48 13.57 -3.87
N ASP A 28 2.80 13.38 -3.94
CA ASP A 28 3.40 12.05 -3.77
C ASP A 28 3.52 11.71 -2.28
N ASP A 29 2.89 10.61 -1.89
CA ASP A 29 3.11 9.90 -0.64
C ASP A 29 2.94 8.38 -0.87
N ASP A 30 3.13 7.59 0.19
CA ASP A 30 2.96 6.14 0.14
C ASP A 30 1.51 5.68 0.47
N TRP A 31 0.59 6.59 0.79
CA TRP A 31 -0.66 6.27 1.51
C TRP A 31 -1.93 6.80 0.85
N GLY A 32 -1.89 7.99 0.27
CA GLY A 32 -3.01 8.75 -0.26
C GLY A 32 -3.79 7.97 -1.31
N GLN A 33 -3.10 7.44 -2.34
CA GLN A 33 -3.78 6.68 -3.40
C GLN A 33 -4.41 5.37 -2.89
N ALA A 34 -3.72 4.65 -1.99
CA ALA A 34 -4.29 3.45 -1.37
C ALA A 34 -5.49 3.80 -0.49
N GLY A 35 -5.43 4.91 0.22
CA GLY A 35 -6.53 5.44 1.01
C GLY A 35 -7.75 5.83 0.15
N THR A 36 -7.53 6.49 -0.99
CA THR A 36 -8.58 6.80 -1.98
C THR A 36 -9.24 5.52 -2.51
N LEU A 37 -8.45 4.49 -2.83
CA LEU A 37 -8.99 3.20 -3.25
C LEU A 37 -9.95 2.61 -2.19
N VAL A 38 -9.55 2.65 -0.93
CA VAL A 38 -10.33 2.10 0.19
C VAL A 38 -11.60 2.91 0.46
N ARG A 39 -11.50 4.24 0.48
CA ARG A 39 -12.60 5.14 0.89
C ARG A 39 -13.57 5.44 -0.25
N ASP A 40 -13.05 5.75 -1.42
CA ASP A 40 -13.83 6.40 -2.48
C ASP A 40 -14.20 5.45 -3.62
N VAL A 41 -13.48 4.33 -3.77
CA VAL A 41 -13.70 3.37 -4.87
C VAL A 41 -14.37 2.09 -4.38
N MET A 42 -13.92 1.55 -3.24
CA MET A 42 -14.48 0.30 -2.72
C MET A 42 -15.88 0.51 -2.13
N ASN A 43 -16.74 -0.51 -2.24
CA ASN A 43 -17.94 -0.63 -1.44
C ASN A 43 -17.67 -1.38 -0.12
N ASP A 44 -18.67 -1.40 0.77
CA ASP A 44 -18.53 -2.04 2.07
C ASP A 44 -18.19 -3.53 1.99
N ALA A 45 -18.79 -4.26 1.06
CA ALA A 45 -18.51 -5.69 0.88
C ALA A 45 -17.06 -5.93 0.42
N GLN A 46 -16.51 -5.05 -0.43
CA GLN A 46 -15.10 -5.09 -0.83
C GLN A 46 -14.17 -4.78 0.36
N ARG A 47 -14.48 -3.74 1.14
CA ARG A 47 -13.71 -3.42 2.36
C ARG A 47 -13.72 -4.56 3.38
N GLN A 48 -14.87 -5.21 3.57
CA GLN A 48 -14.98 -6.38 4.46
C GLN A 48 -14.11 -7.55 3.97
N ARG A 49 -14.14 -7.85 2.67
CA ARG A 49 -13.26 -8.88 2.09
C ARG A 49 -11.78 -8.53 2.20
N LEU A 50 -11.42 -7.26 2.02
CA LEU A 50 -10.05 -6.78 2.19
C LEU A 50 -9.56 -7.07 3.62
N VAL A 51 -10.33 -6.62 4.64
CA VAL A 51 -10.00 -6.88 6.06
C VAL A 51 -9.87 -8.38 6.33
N HIS A 52 -10.83 -9.18 5.88
CA HIS A 52 -10.80 -10.64 6.06
C HIS A 52 -9.51 -11.27 5.50
N ASN A 53 -9.13 -10.91 4.28
CA ASN A 53 -7.94 -11.46 3.63
C ASN A 53 -6.66 -11.06 4.36
N ILE A 54 -6.56 -9.80 4.79
CA ILE A 54 -5.40 -9.31 5.56
C ILE A 54 -5.31 -10.06 6.88
N VAL A 55 -6.42 -10.15 7.64
CA VAL A 55 -6.46 -10.83 8.93
C VAL A 55 -6.00 -12.28 8.79
N HIS A 56 -6.56 -13.02 7.83
CA HIS A 56 -6.18 -14.42 7.61
C HIS A 56 -4.71 -14.56 7.23
N HIS A 57 -4.21 -13.76 6.29
CA HIS A 57 -2.81 -13.83 5.86
C HIS A 57 -1.83 -13.50 7.00
N VAL A 58 -2.13 -12.44 7.76
CA VAL A 58 -1.25 -11.99 8.86
C VAL A 58 -1.28 -12.99 10.02
N SER A 59 -2.44 -13.57 10.33
CA SER A 59 -2.56 -14.60 11.36
C SER A 59 -1.81 -15.90 11.01
N ASP A 60 -1.47 -16.13 9.75
CA ASP A 60 -0.73 -17.32 9.28
C ASP A 60 0.79 -17.20 9.53
N GLY A 61 1.17 -16.88 10.76
CA GLY A 61 2.56 -16.97 11.22
C GLY A 61 3.37 -15.67 11.21
N VAL A 62 2.78 -14.51 10.93
CA VAL A 62 3.47 -13.22 11.11
C VAL A 62 3.68 -12.96 12.61
N LYS A 63 4.90 -12.57 12.98
CA LYS A 63 5.31 -12.36 14.38
C LYS A 63 5.83 -10.94 14.60
N GLU A 64 5.96 -10.56 15.86
CA GLU A 64 6.65 -9.32 16.21
C GLU A 64 8.14 -9.36 15.78
N PRO A 65 8.71 -8.22 15.36
CA PRO A 65 8.13 -6.86 15.33
C PRO A 65 7.32 -6.54 14.05
N VAL A 66 7.24 -7.48 13.11
CA VAL A 66 6.56 -7.26 11.82
C VAL A 66 5.08 -7.05 12.03
N LEU A 67 4.48 -7.78 12.98
CA LEU A 67 3.06 -7.65 13.31
C LEU A 67 2.68 -6.21 13.70
N SER A 68 3.42 -5.56 14.60
CA SER A 68 3.19 -4.15 14.96
C SER A 68 3.29 -3.21 13.75
N ARG A 69 4.25 -3.44 12.86
CA ARG A 69 4.44 -2.64 11.63
C ARG A 69 3.30 -2.82 10.64
N VAL A 70 2.69 -4.01 10.56
CA VAL A 70 1.50 -4.25 9.73
C VAL A 70 0.34 -3.37 10.20
N PHE A 71 0.12 -3.25 11.51
CA PHE A 71 -0.95 -2.42 12.05
C PHE A 71 -0.71 -0.93 11.81
N GLU A 72 0.54 -0.48 11.95
CA GLU A 72 0.93 0.87 11.59
C GLU A 72 0.71 1.15 10.10
N TYR A 73 1.18 0.26 9.22
CA TYR A 73 1.04 0.38 7.77
C TYR A 73 -0.43 0.55 7.35
N TRP A 74 -1.32 -0.32 7.84
CA TRP A 74 -2.74 -0.22 7.48
C TRP A 74 -3.43 1.01 8.09
N ARG A 75 -2.99 1.49 9.26
CA ARG A 75 -3.48 2.75 9.84
C ARG A 75 -3.07 3.97 9.01
N ASN A 76 -1.88 3.96 8.41
CA ASN A 76 -1.43 5.06 7.54
C ASN A 76 -2.29 5.14 6.26
N ILE A 77 -2.72 3.99 5.73
CA ILE A 77 -3.65 3.93 4.58
C ILE A 77 -5.05 4.42 4.98
N ASP A 78 -5.61 3.82 6.04
CA ASP A 78 -6.93 4.13 6.54
C ASP A 78 -7.10 3.70 8.02
N PRO A 79 -7.42 4.63 8.95
CA PRO A 79 -7.54 4.32 10.37
C PRO A 79 -8.57 3.24 10.70
N ASP A 80 -9.72 3.22 10.00
CA ASP A 80 -10.80 2.28 10.27
C ASP A 80 -10.47 0.88 9.78
N ILE A 81 -9.86 0.74 8.60
CA ILE A 81 -9.32 -0.54 8.13
C ILE A 81 -8.21 -1.02 9.04
N GLY A 82 -7.25 -0.16 9.39
CA GLY A 82 -6.14 -0.50 10.29
C GLY A 82 -6.62 -1.03 11.65
N LYS A 83 -7.65 -0.39 12.23
CA LYS A 83 -8.29 -0.86 13.47
C LYS A 83 -8.92 -2.24 13.30
N LYS A 84 -9.74 -2.44 12.24
CA LYS A 84 -10.42 -3.73 11.99
C LYS A 84 -9.43 -4.87 11.75
N VAL A 85 -8.32 -4.60 11.05
CA VAL A 85 -7.23 -5.56 10.84
C VAL A 85 -6.58 -5.94 12.18
N GLU A 86 -6.20 -4.96 13.00
CA GLU A 86 -5.58 -5.23 14.29
C GLU A 86 -6.51 -6.03 15.23
N GLU A 87 -7.78 -5.63 15.33
CA GLU A 87 -8.77 -6.34 16.13
C GLU A 87 -8.95 -7.80 15.65
N GLY A 88 -9.10 -8.00 14.33
CA GLY A 88 -9.26 -9.33 13.75
C GLY A 88 -8.06 -10.23 13.97
N VAL A 89 -6.84 -9.73 13.76
CA VAL A 89 -5.62 -10.53 13.98
C VAL A 89 -5.45 -10.86 15.46
N ARG A 90 -5.67 -9.90 16.36
CA ARG A 90 -5.58 -10.14 17.82
C ARG A 90 -6.64 -11.12 18.31
N ALA A 91 -7.81 -11.17 17.69
CA ALA A 91 -8.84 -12.15 18.02
C ALA A 91 -8.43 -13.57 17.60
N ASN A 92 -7.80 -13.73 16.43
CA ASN A 92 -7.31 -15.03 15.96
C ASN A 92 -6.12 -15.55 16.77
N LEU A 93 -5.20 -14.67 17.19
CA LEU A 93 -4.04 -15.08 18.00
C LEU A 93 -4.39 -15.47 19.44
N LYS A 94 -5.60 -15.15 19.92
CA LYS A 94 -6.11 -15.55 21.23
C LYS A 94 -6.82 -16.90 21.22
N GLN A 95 -7.15 -17.44 20.05
CA GLN A 95 -7.72 -18.77 19.87
C GLN A 95 -6.60 -19.81 19.83
#